data_AF-A0A8C3S9L6-F1
#
_entry.id   AF-A0A8C3S9L6-F1
#
_cell.length_a   1.000
_cell.length_b   1.000
_cell.length_c   1.000
_cell.angle_alpha   90.00
_cell.angle_beta   90.00
_cell.angle_gamma   90.00
#
_symmetry.space_group_name_H-M   'P 1'
#
loop_
_entity.id
_entity.type
_entity.pdbx_description
1 polymer ?
#
loop_
_entity_poly.entity_id
_entity_poly.type
_entity_poly.pdbx_seq_one_letter_code
_entity_poly.pdbx_strand_id
1 'polypeptide(L)'
;FGSHQRNLPVDTDLVTPPPRVAPSFSRLSLSLSLCPTGLWSLEYKRELTTPLCITARNGHTACVRHLLFWRADPNMAPGGQSALHEACEGGHMDCTELLLEHRANPNLLSEEGLGCARCAKLLVKYGAMVDLPSEETQETPLHIAAKHGLYDHALLYLRYGASVDRKNSREETALSVTCGQAKEQAEQGSYLQVCRLLVTYSADVNATDEEEKSPLHKACRNASHTLVQFLLQNKADVNAIDYNGASPLSCSLQTAAFKQQLRPHLTVQTLLNHGSQKIWPMAFGKVQSHSCASVPEIIEILFNSYSQVPISEQWREAIPEEIFQVGKLWMHLPFYESFFMLSCTPRCLQHLCRCAIRKKFGGKCHYLIPLLPVPKPLQNYLLLEPEGILL
;
A
#
# COMPACT_ATOMS: atom_id res chain seq x y z
N PHE A 1 1.69 -37.18 69.60
CA PHE A 1 2.93 -36.63 70.20
C PHE A 1 4.10 -37.45 69.69
N GLY A 2 5.02 -36.83 68.97
CA GLY A 2 6.18 -37.50 68.39
C GLY A 2 6.80 -36.70 67.25
N SER A 3 7.29 -35.49 67.55
CA SER A 3 8.16 -34.71 66.66
C SER A 3 9.60 -34.82 67.17
N HIS A 4 10.48 -35.39 66.36
CA HIS A 4 11.93 -35.32 66.54
C HIS A 4 12.52 -34.42 65.45
N GLN A 5 12.95 -33.23 65.85
CA GLN A 5 13.94 -32.42 65.13
C GLN A 5 15.35 -32.80 65.63
N ARG A 6 16.29 -33.04 64.71
CA ARG A 6 17.74 -32.88 64.92
C ARG A 6 18.43 -32.47 63.60
N ASN A 7 18.72 -31.18 63.50
CA ASN A 7 20.06 -30.57 63.41
C ASN A 7 21.12 -30.99 62.37
N LEU A 8 21.57 -29.94 61.64
CA LEU A 8 22.95 -29.55 61.23
C LEU A 8 23.51 -30.09 59.90
N PRO A 9 24.53 -29.44 59.26
CA PRO A 9 25.13 -28.10 59.49
C PRO A 9 25.37 -27.25 58.20
N VAL A 10 25.89 -26.04 58.45
CA VAL A 10 26.51 -25.05 57.54
C VAL A 10 28.01 -25.39 57.35
N ASP A 11 28.57 -25.15 56.15
CA ASP A 11 29.99 -24.85 55.80
C ASP A 11 30.25 -25.33 54.34
N THR A 12 31.09 -24.78 53.46
CA THR A 12 31.85 -23.54 53.22
C THR A 12 32.36 -23.67 51.78
N ASP A 13 32.59 -22.53 51.11
CA ASP A 13 33.50 -22.30 49.98
C ASP A 13 33.53 -23.27 48.77
N LEU A 14 33.16 -22.74 47.59
CA LEU A 14 33.92 -22.95 46.35
C LEU A 14 33.59 -21.87 45.31
N VAL A 15 34.58 -21.02 45.10
CA VAL A 15 34.84 -20.15 43.96
C VAL A 15 34.18 -20.67 42.67
N THR A 16 33.22 -19.90 42.13
CA THR A 16 32.73 -20.09 40.75
C THR A 16 33.04 -18.83 39.93
N PRO A 17 33.48 -18.98 38.67
CA PRO A 17 33.99 -17.88 37.84
C PRO A 17 32.86 -16.89 37.52
N PRO A 18 33.17 -15.64 37.12
CA PRO A 18 32.13 -14.67 36.78
C PRO A 18 31.21 -15.26 35.69
N PRO A 19 29.88 -15.08 35.79
CA PRO A 19 28.96 -15.72 34.87
C PRO A 19 29.22 -15.17 33.47
N ARG A 20 29.73 -16.03 32.58
CA ARG A 20 29.78 -15.82 31.12
C ARG A 20 28.38 -15.79 30.48
N VAL A 21 27.32 -15.79 31.30
CA VAL A 21 25.93 -15.80 30.88
C VAL A 21 25.34 -14.51 31.42
N ALA A 22 25.15 -13.53 30.53
CA ALA A 22 24.36 -12.35 30.84
C ALA A 22 23.00 -12.79 31.40
N PRO A 23 22.49 -12.20 32.49
CA PRO A 23 21.23 -12.62 33.07
C PRO A 23 20.12 -12.39 32.06
N SER A 24 19.53 -13.47 31.51
CA SER A 24 18.33 -13.38 30.70
C SER A 24 17.18 -12.96 31.61
N PHE A 25 16.72 -11.72 31.47
CA PHE A 25 15.54 -11.27 32.20
C PHE A 25 14.29 -11.77 31.46
N SER A 26 13.43 -12.47 32.18
CA SER A 26 12.19 -13.04 31.65
C SER A 26 11.05 -12.03 31.81
N ARG A 27 10.42 -11.65 30.69
CA ARG A 27 9.06 -11.09 30.74
C ARG A 27 8.08 -12.25 30.87
N LEU A 28 7.20 -12.21 31.86
CA LEU A 28 6.17 -13.23 32.08
C LEU A 28 4.85 -12.70 31.50
N SER A 29 4.48 -13.13 30.29
CA SER A 29 3.12 -12.89 29.76
C SER A 29 2.22 -14.08 30.13
N LEU A 30 1.11 -13.82 30.83
CA LEU A 30 0.13 -14.84 31.22
C LEU A 30 -0.84 -15.08 30.05
N SER A 31 -0.78 -16.25 29.40
CA SER A 31 -1.84 -16.71 28.49
C SER A 31 -2.63 -17.84 29.15
N LEU A 32 -3.95 -17.62 29.30
CA LEU A 32 -4.89 -18.64 29.78
C LEU A 32 -5.41 -19.44 28.58
N SER A 33 -5.04 -20.71 28.48
CA SER A 33 -5.63 -21.65 27.51
C SER A 33 -6.54 -22.64 28.24
N LEU A 34 -7.72 -22.89 27.67
CA LEU A 34 -8.69 -23.86 28.18
C LEU A 34 -8.43 -25.21 27.51
N CYS A 35 -7.96 -26.21 28.26
CA CYS A 35 -7.80 -27.56 27.73
C CYS A 35 -9.17 -28.21 27.45
N PRO A 36 -9.24 -29.22 26.55
CA PRO A 36 -10.48 -29.96 26.25
C PRO A 36 -11.13 -30.66 27.46
N THR A 37 -10.40 -30.77 28.57
CA THR A 37 -10.83 -31.33 29.85
C THR A 37 -11.35 -30.28 30.85
N GLY A 38 -11.47 -29.01 30.44
CA GLY A 38 -12.01 -27.92 31.28
C GLY A 38 -11.02 -27.35 32.31
N LEU A 39 -9.77 -27.81 32.31
CA LEU A 39 -8.71 -27.26 33.17
C LEU A 39 -8.04 -26.07 32.45
N TRP A 40 -7.89 -24.95 33.16
CA TRP A 40 -7.08 -23.83 32.70
C TRP A 40 -5.61 -24.16 32.89
N SER A 41 -4.83 -24.19 31.81
CA SER A 41 -3.37 -24.30 31.88
C SER A 41 -2.74 -22.93 31.75
N LEU A 42 -1.87 -22.60 32.71
CA LEU A 42 -1.01 -21.42 32.69
C LEU A 42 0.22 -21.75 31.84
N GLU A 43 0.22 -21.35 30.58
CA GLU A 43 1.42 -21.44 29.75
C GLU A 43 2.30 -20.21 29.97
N TYR A 44 3.54 -20.45 30.44
CA TYR A 44 4.56 -19.41 30.60
C TYR A 44 5.29 -19.22 29.27
N LYS A 45 4.97 -18.16 28.52
CA LYS A 45 5.86 -17.71 27.44
C LYS A 45 7.06 -17.01 28.07
N ARG A 46 8.22 -17.67 28.09
CA ARG A 46 9.49 -17.07 28.52
C ARG A 46 10.07 -16.30 27.33
N GLU A 47 9.82 -15.01 27.26
CA GLU A 47 10.59 -14.13 26.37
C GLU A 47 12.01 -14.02 26.94
N LEU A 48 12.96 -14.71 26.31
CA LEU A 48 14.37 -14.60 26.68
C LEU A 48 14.87 -13.25 26.14
N THR A 49 15.19 -12.29 27.01
CA THR A 49 15.75 -10.98 26.62
C THR A 49 17.11 -10.74 27.27
N THR A 50 18.05 -10.13 26.53
CA THR A 50 19.37 -9.76 27.08
C THR A 50 19.31 -8.37 27.74
N PRO A 51 20.16 -8.09 28.76
CA PRO A 51 20.25 -6.75 29.34
C PRO A 51 20.66 -5.70 28.30
N LEU A 52 21.44 -6.11 27.30
CA LEU A 52 21.85 -5.25 26.19
C LEU A 52 20.64 -4.81 25.35
N CYS A 53 19.73 -5.72 24.98
CA CYS A 53 18.50 -5.40 24.25
C CYS A 53 17.63 -4.37 25.01
N ILE A 54 17.46 -4.55 26.32
CA ILE A 54 16.65 -3.63 27.15
C ILE A 54 17.27 -2.22 27.17
N THR A 55 18.60 -2.13 27.31
CA THR A 55 19.29 -0.83 27.30
C THR A 55 19.24 -0.15 25.93
N ALA A 56 19.34 -0.94 24.85
CA ALA A 56 19.27 -0.47 23.48
C ALA A 56 17.87 0.08 23.13
N ARG A 57 16.81 -0.65 23.49
CA ARG A 57 15.41 -0.24 23.32
C ARG A 57 15.09 1.11 23.96
N ASN A 58 15.62 1.33 25.18
CA ASN A 58 15.39 2.55 25.94
C ASN A 58 16.34 3.70 25.59
N GLY A 59 17.34 3.47 24.71
CA GLY A 59 18.28 4.52 24.30
C GLY A 59 19.34 4.87 25.35
N HIS A 60 19.62 3.97 26.31
CA HIS A 60 20.59 4.22 27.38
C HIS A 60 22.03 4.00 26.90
N THR A 61 22.56 4.95 26.14
CA THR A 61 23.89 4.91 25.50
C THR A 61 25.03 4.58 26.48
N ALA A 62 25.04 5.19 27.66
CA ALA A 62 26.05 4.94 28.69
C ALA A 62 26.04 3.48 29.18
N CYS A 63 24.85 2.92 29.41
CA CYS A 63 24.69 1.53 29.82
C CYS A 63 25.11 0.57 28.72
N VAL A 64 24.74 0.86 27.46
CA VAL A 64 25.16 0.09 26.28
C VAL A 64 26.69 0.07 26.19
N ARG A 65 27.35 1.24 26.31
CA ARG A 65 28.81 1.34 26.27
C ARG A 65 29.47 0.53 27.39
N HIS A 66 28.93 0.58 28.61
CA HIS A 66 29.44 -0.21 29.73
C HIS A 66 29.27 -1.72 29.49
N LEU A 67 28.13 -2.17 28.98
CA LEU A 67 27.88 -3.58 28.69
C LEU A 67 28.79 -4.09 27.56
N LEU A 68 29.01 -3.29 26.52
CA LEU A 68 29.94 -3.61 25.43
C LEU A 68 31.41 -3.63 25.90
N PHE A 69 31.79 -2.76 26.84
CA PHE A 69 33.11 -2.80 27.48
C PHE A 69 33.37 -4.14 28.19
N TRP A 70 32.34 -4.70 28.84
CA TRP A 70 32.40 -6.02 29.47
C TRP A 70 32.24 -7.20 28.48
N ARG A 71 32.37 -6.95 27.17
CA ARG A 71 32.24 -7.95 26.09
C ARG A 71 30.88 -8.64 26.05
N ALA A 72 29.80 -7.89 26.29
CA ALA A 72 28.46 -8.39 25.95
C ALA A 72 28.38 -8.63 24.43
N ASP A 73 27.89 -9.80 24.01
CA ASP A 73 27.76 -10.15 22.61
C ASP A 73 26.60 -9.34 21.96
N PRO A 74 26.88 -8.47 20.97
CA PRO A 74 25.85 -7.62 20.36
C PRO A 74 24.90 -8.38 19.43
N ASN A 75 25.31 -9.57 18.98
CA ASN A 75 24.58 -10.40 18.02
C ASN A 75 23.65 -11.43 18.68
N MET A 76 23.60 -11.46 20.02
CA MET A 76 22.74 -12.40 20.74
C MET A 76 21.28 -11.97 20.57
N ALA A 77 20.47 -12.83 19.93
CA ALA A 77 19.04 -12.58 19.66
C ALA A 77 18.17 -13.69 20.27
N PRO A 78 18.01 -13.72 21.61
CA PRO A 78 17.34 -14.82 22.29
C PRO A 78 15.82 -14.89 22.07
N GLY A 79 15.23 -13.92 21.36
CA GLY A 79 13.84 -13.93 20.88
C GLY A 79 13.71 -13.42 19.45
N GLY A 80 14.67 -13.75 18.58
CA GLY A 80 14.68 -13.28 17.18
C GLY A 80 15.07 -11.82 16.98
N GLN A 81 15.02 -10.99 18.02
CA GLN A 81 15.44 -9.59 17.99
C GLN A 81 16.82 -9.38 18.63
N SER A 82 17.74 -8.77 17.90
CA SER A 82 19.06 -8.36 18.42
C SER A 82 18.98 -6.99 19.11
N ALA A 83 20.02 -6.65 19.86
CA ALA A 83 20.15 -5.32 20.44
C ALA A 83 20.15 -4.21 19.36
N LEU A 84 20.64 -4.52 18.16
CA LEU A 84 20.63 -3.60 17.03
C LEU A 84 19.21 -3.39 16.48
N HIS A 85 18.36 -4.42 16.45
CA HIS A 85 16.95 -4.29 16.06
C HIS A 85 16.19 -3.38 17.03
N GLU A 86 16.37 -3.59 18.34
CA GLU A 86 15.73 -2.80 19.40
C GLU A 86 16.22 -1.33 19.40
N ALA A 87 17.51 -1.09 19.16
CA ALA A 87 18.04 0.27 18.98
C ALA A 87 17.43 0.96 17.74
N CYS A 88 17.27 0.20 16.65
CA CYS A 88 16.65 0.67 15.42
C CYS A 88 15.16 0.98 15.65
N GLU A 89 14.39 0.08 16.24
CA GLU A 89 12.96 0.29 16.56
C GLU A 89 12.75 1.54 17.42
N GLY A 90 13.60 1.75 18.43
CA GLY A 90 13.59 2.96 19.27
C GLY A 90 14.08 4.23 18.55
N GLY A 91 14.69 4.11 17.37
CA GLY A 91 15.24 5.24 16.61
C GLY A 91 16.48 5.87 17.25
N HIS A 92 17.21 5.12 18.09
CA HIS A 92 18.36 5.60 18.84
C HIS A 92 19.65 5.50 18.00
N MET A 93 19.98 6.59 17.30
CA MET A 93 21.14 6.64 16.40
C MET A 93 22.46 6.38 17.13
N ASP A 94 22.66 7.00 18.29
CA ASP A 94 23.89 6.88 19.09
C ASP A 94 24.11 5.44 19.57
N CYS A 95 23.04 4.77 20.03
CA CYS A 95 23.10 3.35 20.40
C CYS A 95 23.43 2.47 19.18
N THR A 96 22.84 2.78 18.02
CA THR A 96 23.07 2.04 16.78
C THR A 96 24.51 2.17 16.32
N GLU A 97 25.08 3.38 16.35
CA GLU A 97 26.48 3.62 16.00
C GLU A 97 27.44 2.87 16.92
N LEU A 98 27.23 2.95 18.24
CA LEU A 98 28.03 2.22 19.22
C LEU A 98 27.97 0.69 19.02
N LEU A 99 26.80 0.14 18.71
CA LEU A 99 26.66 -1.29 18.44
C LEU A 99 27.41 -1.70 17.17
N LEU A 100 27.32 -0.90 16.10
CA LEU A 100 28.02 -1.14 14.83
C LEU A 100 29.54 -1.05 14.97
N GLU A 101 30.05 -0.08 15.74
CA GLU A 101 31.48 0.03 16.08
C GLU A 101 32.01 -1.23 16.78
N HIS A 102 31.18 -1.83 17.65
CA HIS A 102 31.49 -3.06 18.37
C HIS A 102 31.19 -4.35 17.60
N ARG A 103 31.14 -4.28 16.25
CA ARG A 103 30.94 -5.43 15.34
C ARG A 103 29.58 -6.12 15.48
N ALA A 104 28.52 -5.37 15.79
CA ALA A 104 27.17 -5.86 15.56
C ALA A 104 26.97 -6.15 14.07
N ASN A 105 26.36 -7.28 13.74
CA ASN A 105 26.05 -7.67 12.38
C ASN A 105 24.80 -6.90 11.92
N PRO A 106 24.89 -5.98 10.94
CA PRO A 106 23.74 -5.22 10.46
C PRO A 106 22.77 -6.05 9.61
N ASN A 107 23.19 -7.26 9.22
CA ASN A 107 22.45 -8.18 8.34
C ASN A 107 21.72 -9.29 9.11
N LEU A 108 21.71 -9.24 10.44
CA LEU A 108 20.92 -10.19 11.21
C LEU A 108 19.44 -9.94 10.89
N LEU A 109 18.69 -10.98 10.57
CA LEU A 109 17.26 -10.85 10.29
C LEU A 109 16.50 -10.88 11.63
N SER A 110 15.53 -9.98 11.77
CA SER A 110 14.50 -10.02 12.81
C SER A 110 13.33 -10.86 12.30
N GLU A 111 12.54 -11.47 13.18
CA GLU A 111 11.27 -12.12 12.80
C GLU A 111 10.35 -11.15 12.01
N GLU A 112 10.36 -9.86 12.34
CA GLU A 112 9.57 -8.84 11.62
C GLU A 112 10.29 -8.18 10.43
N GLY A 113 11.55 -8.54 10.15
CA GLY A 113 12.32 -8.03 8.99
C GLY A 113 12.52 -6.51 8.91
N LEU A 114 12.22 -5.75 9.97
CA LEU A 114 12.20 -4.28 9.91
C LEU A 114 13.57 -3.66 10.27
N GLY A 115 14.32 -3.23 9.24
CA GLY A 115 15.38 -2.25 9.43
C GLY A 115 14.77 -0.86 9.61
N CYS A 116 14.91 -0.24 10.78
CA CYS A 116 14.32 1.09 11.01
C CYS A 116 14.81 2.12 9.99
N ALA A 117 13.85 2.81 9.37
CA ALA A 117 14.10 3.89 8.44
C ALA A 117 15.11 4.92 9.00
N ARG A 118 14.96 5.37 10.25
CA ARG A 118 15.81 6.44 10.80
C ARG A 118 17.29 6.06 10.87
N CYS A 119 17.61 4.78 11.06
CA CYS A 119 18.97 4.27 11.16
C CYS A 119 19.56 3.78 9.83
N ALA A 120 18.79 3.76 8.75
CA ALA A 120 19.20 3.20 7.46
C ALA A 120 20.51 3.77 6.90
N LYS A 121 20.75 5.08 7.09
CA LYS A 121 22.00 5.74 6.66
C LYS A 121 23.24 5.15 7.33
N LEU A 122 23.13 4.87 8.64
CA LEU A 122 24.23 4.29 9.42
C LEU A 122 24.43 2.83 9.05
N LEU A 123 23.35 2.05 8.98
CA LEU A 123 23.41 0.63 8.63
C LEU A 123 24.11 0.40 7.29
N VAL A 124 23.74 1.15 6.26
CA VAL A 124 24.34 1.00 4.93
C VAL A 124 25.81 1.44 4.91
N LYS A 125 26.20 2.47 5.68
CA LYS A 125 27.60 2.88 5.84
C LYS A 125 28.47 1.77 6.44
N TYR A 126 27.93 0.99 7.37
CA TYR A 126 28.61 -0.12 8.02
C TYR A 126 28.45 -1.47 7.27
N GLY A 127 28.02 -1.45 6.01
CA GLY A 127 28.00 -2.63 5.15
C GLY A 127 26.72 -3.48 5.23
N ALA A 128 25.59 -2.90 5.64
CA ALA A 128 24.30 -3.56 5.51
C ALA A 128 24.00 -3.88 4.04
N MET A 129 23.57 -5.11 3.78
CA MET A 129 23.14 -5.54 2.45
C MET A 129 21.73 -4.99 2.17
N VAL A 130 21.59 -4.25 1.08
CA VAL A 130 20.34 -3.54 0.72
C VAL A 130 19.27 -4.43 0.12
N ASP A 131 19.62 -5.64 -0.31
CA ASP A 131 18.75 -6.58 -1.04
C ASP A 131 18.36 -7.81 -0.20
N LEU A 132 18.65 -7.81 1.10
CA LEU A 132 18.25 -8.91 1.97
C LEU A 132 16.72 -8.95 2.10
N PRO A 133 16.06 -10.06 1.70
CA PRO A 133 14.63 -10.22 1.92
C PRO A 133 14.34 -10.54 3.39
N SER A 134 13.20 -10.06 3.88
CA SER A 134 12.61 -10.54 5.15
C SER A 134 12.27 -12.03 5.07
N GLU A 135 12.30 -12.74 6.21
CA GLU A 135 12.02 -14.19 6.24
C GLU A 135 10.56 -14.52 5.93
N GLU A 136 9.61 -13.73 6.45
CA GLU A 136 8.18 -14.02 6.33
C GLU A 136 7.59 -13.63 4.97
N THR A 137 7.88 -12.41 4.52
CA THR A 137 7.22 -11.79 3.36
C THR A 137 8.14 -11.66 2.15
N GLN A 138 9.42 -12.02 2.29
CA GLN A 138 10.46 -11.77 1.29
C GLN A 138 10.54 -10.30 0.84
N GLU A 139 10.02 -9.37 1.65
CA GLU A 139 10.10 -7.94 1.38
C GLU A 139 11.55 -7.46 1.52
N THR A 140 12.06 -6.77 0.50
CA THR A 140 13.35 -6.07 0.60
C THR A 140 13.18 -4.71 1.30
N PRO A 141 14.28 -4.10 1.80
CA PRO A 141 14.25 -2.74 2.35
C PRO A 141 13.61 -1.70 1.42
N LEU A 142 13.73 -1.89 0.10
CA LEU A 142 13.08 -1.05 -0.90
C LEU A 142 11.55 -1.18 -0.88
N HIS A 143 11.01 -2.40 -0.69
CA HIS A 143 9.56 -2.62 -0.53
C HIS A 143 9.02 -1.91 0.71
N ILE A 144 9.75 -1.99 1.83
CA ILE A 144 9.35 -1.33 3.08
C ILE A 144 9.36 0.20 2.90
N ALA A 145 10.41 0.75 2.29
CA ALA A 145 10.48 2.17 1.98
C ALA A 145 9.32 2.63 1.07
N ALA A 146 8.98 1.80 0.06
CA ALA A 146 7.86 2.01 -0.83
C ALA A 146 6.50 1.99 -0.10
N LYS A 147 6.30 1.01 0.79
CA LYS A 147 5.07 0.82 1.58
C LYS A 147 4.74 2.03 2.45
N HIS A 148 5.78 2.68 2.99
CA HIS A 148 5.65 3.87 3.84
C HIS A 148 5.86 5.21 3.11
N GLY A 149 6.07 5.19 1.79
CA GLY A 149 6.26 6.41 1.01
C GLY A 149 7.54 7.19 1.36
N LEU A 150 8.59 6.52 1.83
CA LEU A 150 9.84 7.13 2.30
C LEU A 150 10.82 7.40 1.14
N TYR A 151 10.73 8.59 0.55
CA TYR A 151 11.55 9.00 -0.60
C TYR A 151 13.07 8.94 -0.34
N ASP A 152 13.54 9.51 0.77
CA ASP A 152 14.98 9.60 1.06
C ASP A 152 15.62 8.22 1.23
N HIS A 153 14.86 7.28 1.81
CA HIS A 153 15.28 5.89 2.03
C HIS A 153 15.31 5.11 0.72
N ALA A 154 14.26 5.22 -0.09
CA ALA A 154 14.23 4.61 -1.42
C ALA A 154 15.38 5.11 -2.29
N LEU A 155 15.67 6.42 -2.27
CA LEU A 155 16.81 7.00 -2.98
C LEU A 155 18.13 6.44 -2.49
N LEU A 156 18.30 6.32 -1.17
CA LEU A 156 19.51 5.77 -0.58
C LEU A 156 19.71 4.32 -1.03
N TYR A 157 18.72 3.45 -0.86
CA TYR A 157 18.85 2.03 -1.24
C TYR A 157 19.17 1.86 -2.72
N LEU A 158 18.52 2.63 -3.59
CA LEU A 158 18.78 2.57 -5.04
C LEU A 158 20.18 3.07 -5.42
N ARG A 159 20.72 4.09 -4.73
CA ARG A 159 22.11 4.53 -4.92
C ARG A 159 23.13 3.47 -4.51
N TYR A 160 22.80 2.64 -3.53
CA TYR A 160 23.64 1.54 -3.07
C TYR A 160 23.40 0.23 -3.86
N GLY A 161 22.68 0.30 -4.97
CA GLY A 161 22.52 -0.81 -5.91
C GLY A 161 21.37 -1.77 -5.59
N ALA A 162 20.37 -1.34 -4.81
CA ALA A 162 19.18 -2.15 -4.57
C ALA A 162 18.47 -2.52 -5.88
N SER A 163 18.03 -3.77 -5.96
CA SER A 163 17.26 -4.30 -7.08
C SER A 163 15.84 -3.73 -7.11
N VAL A 164 15.52 -2.99 -8.18
CA VAL A 164 14.25 -2.25 -8.33
C VAL A 164 13.06 -3.19 -8.54
N ASP A 165 13.24 -4.19 -9.41
CA ASP A 165 12.18 -5.11 -9.85
C ASP A 165 12.19 -6.43 -9.09
N ARG A 166 12.86 -6.48 -7.92
CA ARG A 166 12.81 -7.67 -7.08
C ARG A 166 11.37 -7.85 -6.60
N LYS A 167 10.91 -9.09 -6.67
CA LYS A 167 9.57 -9.49 -6.25
C LYS A 167 9.60 -9.99 -4.80
N ASN A 168 8.56 -9.64 -4.03
CA ASN A 168 8.31 -10.21 -2.71
C ASN A 168 7.58 -11.57 -2.82
N SER A 169 7.16 -12.15 -1.70
CA SER A 169 6.45 -13.45 -1.69
C SER A 169 5.11 -13.44 -2.42
N ARG A 170 4.50 -12.27 -2.62
CA ARG A 170 3.26 -12.06 -3.38
C ARG A 170 3.51 -11.68 -4.84
N GLU A 171 4.74 -11.87 -5.30
CA GLU A 171 5.23 -11.41 -6.59
C GLU A 171 5.12 -9.90 -6.86
N GLU A 172 4.91 -9.09 -5.81
CA GLU A 172 4.80 -7.64 -5.94
C GLU A 172 6.18 -7.02 -6.06
N THR A 173 6.33 -6.06 -6.97
CA THR A 173 7.50 -5.17 -7.03
C THR A 173 7.31 -3.98 -6.08
N ALA A 174 8.39 -3.27 -5.76
CA ALA A 174 8.33 -2.06 -4.94
C ALA A 174 7.34 -1.01 -5.50
N LEU A 175 7.27 -0.88 -6.83
CA LEU A 175 6.31 0.01 -7.51
C LEU A 175 4.86 -0.45 -7.33
N SER A 176 4.60 -1.76 -7.34
CA SER A 176 3.27 -2.31 -7.09
C SER A 176 2.81 -2.03 -5.65
N VAL A 177 3.73 -2.17 -4.69
CA VAL A 177 3.48 -1.88 -3.27
C VAL A 177 3.17 -0.40 -3.01
N THR A 178 3.93 0.54 -3.60
CA THR A 178 3.63 1.98 -3.45
C THR A 178 2.23 2.32 -3.93
N CYS A 179 1.82 1.79 -5.08
CA CYS A 179 0.49 2.03 -5.65
C CYS A 179 -0.63 1.42 -4.80
N GLY A 180 -0.37 0.29 -4.12
CA GLY A 180 -1.32 -0.37 -3.21
C GLY A 180 -1.54 0.35 -1.88
N GLN A 181 -0.54 1.08 -1.37
CA GLN A 181 -0.62 1.75 -0.07
C GLN A 181 -1.11 3.20 -0.12
N ALA A 182 -1.17 3.83 -1.29
CA ALA A 182 -1.63 5.21 -1.48
C ALA A 182 -3.16 5.40 -1.25
N LYS A 183 -3.66 5.10 -0.05
CA LYS A 183 -5.09 5.14 0.30
C LYS A 183 -5.59 6.54 0.64
N GLU A 184 -4.73 7.40 1.20
CA GLU A 184 -5.11 8.72 1.69
C GLU A 184 -4.66 9.84 0.76
N GLN A 185 -5.45 10.92 0.68
CA GLN A 185 -5.11 12.10 -0.15
C GLN A 185 -3.82 12.79 0.29
N ALA A 186 -3.61 12.93 1.60
CA ALA A 186 -2.49 13.68 2.16
C ALA A 186 -1.13 13.05 1.79
N GLU A 187 -1.08 11.72 1.68
CA GLU A 187 0.15 10.97 1.45
C GLU A 187 0.46 10.73 -0.04
N GLN A 188 -0.49 10.99 -0.94
CA GLN A 188 -0.29 10.71 -2.38
C GLN A 188 0.87 11.48 -2.99
N GLY A 189 1.19 12.66 -2.45
CA GLY A 189 2.38 13.41 -2.84
C GLY A 189 3.68 12.63 -2.59
N SER A 190 3.79 11.97 -1.43
CA SER A 190 4.96 11.18 -1.04
C SER A 190 5.09 9.92 -1.91
N TYR A 191 3.99 9.16 -2.06
CA TYR A 191 3.98 7.98 -2.92
C TYR A 191 4.29 8.31 -4.38
N LEU A 192 3.79 9.45 -4.90
CA LEU A 192 4.10 9.90 -6.25
C LEU A 192 5.60 10.19 -6.43
N GLN A 193 6.26 10.79 -5.43
CA GLN A 193 7.70 11.01 -5.47
C GLN A 193 8.47 9.69 -5.50
N VAL A 194 8.06 8.70 -4.69
CA VAL A 194 8.68 7.37 -4.72
C VAL A 194 8.45 6.68 -6.07
N CYS A 195 7.24 6.71 -6.62
CA CYS A 195 6.96 6.14 -7.95
C CYS A 195 7.79 6.79 -9.06
N ARG A 196 7.93 8.12 -9.03
CA ARG A 196 8.80 8.85 -9.97
C ARG A 196 10.24 8.37 -9.86
N LEU A 197 10.73 8.22 -8.65
CA LEU A 197 12.07 7.74 -8.39
C LEU A 197 12.26 6.30 -8.89
N LEU A 198 11.36 5.37 -8.57
CA LEU A 198 11.43 3.99 -9.05
C LEU A 198 11.46 3.91 -10.59
N VAL A 199 10.60 4.67 -11.28
CA VAL A 199 10.59 4.72 -12.75
C VAL A 199 11.88 5.33 -13.31
N THR A 200 12.49 6.32 -12.64
CA THR A 200 13.80 6.87 -13.06
C THR A 200 14.93 5.83 -12.99
N TYR A 201 14.83 4.87 -12.06
CA TYR A 201 15.72 3.71 -11.97
C TYR A 201 15.22 2.52 -12.81
N SER A 202 14.44 2.78 -13.87
CA SER A 202 13.95 1.78 -14.82
C SER A 202 13.05 0.68 -14.24
N ALA A 203 12.28 0.97 -13.20
CA ALA A 203 11.26 0.04 -12.70
C ALA A 203 10.28 -0.38 -13.80
N ASP A 204 9.93 -1.67 -13.83
CA ASP A 204 8.89 -2.17 -14.72
C ASP A 204 7.50 -1.71 -14.25
N VAL A 205 6.89 -0.85 -15.07
CA VAL A 205 5.57 -0.25 -14.83
C VAL A 205 4.43 -1.28 -15.00
N ASN A 206 4.68 -2.36 -15.73
CA ASN A 206 3.68 -3.38 -16.04
C ASN A 206 3.87 -4.68 -15.24
N ALA A 207 4.79 -4.70 -14.26
CA ALA A 207 5.04 -5.87 -13.44
C ALA A 207 3.79 -6.30 -12.67
N THR A 208 3.37 -7.55 -12.85
CA THR A 208 2.20 -8.13 -12.19
C THR A 208 2.58 -8.88 -10.92
N ASP A 209 1.64 -8.90 -9.98
CA ASP A 209 1.69 -9.73 -8.77
C ASP A 209 1.06 -11.12 -9.00
N GLU A 210 0.93 -11.92 -7.93
CA GLU A 210 0.34 -13.27 -7.95
C GLU A 210 -1.08 -13.32 -8.51
N GLU A 211 -1.85 -12.24 -8.37
CA GLU A 211 -3.24 -12.13 -8.85
C GLU A 211 -3.31 -11.52 -10.26
N GLU A 212 -2.17 -11.44 -10.96
CA GLU A 212 -1.97 -10.76 -12.24
C GLU A 212 -2.31 -9.25 -12.20
N LYS A 213 -2.30 -8.63 -11.02
CA LYS A 213 -2.61 -7.21 -10.86
C LYS A 213 -1.39 -6.36 -11.11
N SER A 214 -1.42 -5.63 -12.22
CA SER A 214 -0.45 -4.55 -12.51
C SER A 214 -0.50 -3.43 -11.45
N PRO A 215 0.53 -2.56 -11.35
CA PRO A 215 0.51 -1.39 -10.46
C PRO A 215 -0.67 -0.43 -10.76
N LEU A 216 -1.10 -0.38 -12.03
CA LEU A 216 -2.26 0.41 -12.45
C LEU A 216 -3.56 -0.07 -11.78
N HIS A 217 -3.81 -1.38 -11.70
CA HIS A 217 -4.95 -1.95 -10.98
C HIS A 217 -4.99 -1.49 -9.52
N LYS A 218 -3.84 -1.49 -8.83
CA LYS A 218 -3.72 -1.04 -7.43
C LYS A 218 -3.98 0.45 -7.28
N ALA A 219 -3.41 1.27 -8.17
CA ALA A 219 -3.67 2.71 -8.20
C ALA A 219 -5.15 3.04 -8.46
N CYS A 220 -5.79 2.30 -9.37
CA CYS A 220 -7.22 2.42 -9.69
C CYS A 220 -8.12 2.01 -8.51
N ARG A 221 -7.79 0.91 -7.80
CA ARG A 221 -8.49 0.48 -6.57
C ARG A 221 -8.39 1.53 -5.45
N ASN A 222 -7.34 2.35 -5.50
CA ASN A 222 -7.13 3.45 -4.57
C ASN A 222 -7.72 4.80 -5.02
N ALA A 223 -8.37 4.85 -6.19
CA ALA A 223 -8.87 6.10 -6.77
C ALA A 223 -7.80 7.21 -6.83
N SER A 224 -6.53 6.84 -6.98
CA SER A 224 -5.41 7.78 -7.04
C SER A 224 -5.25 8.36 -8.45
N HIS A 225 -5.89 9.49 -8.71
CA HIS A 225 -5.80 10.16 -10.03
C HIS A 225 -4.37 10.52 -10.42
N THR A 226 -3.57 11.04 -9.51
CA THR A 226 -2.19 11.48 -9.79
C THR A 226 -1.26 10.30 -10.11
N LEU A 227 -1.37 9.18 -9.39
CA LEU A 227 -0.59 7.98 -9.69
C LEU A 227 -1.06 7.33 -11.01
N VAL A 228 -2.37 7.23 -11.24
CA VAL A 228 -2.91 6.70 -12.49
C VAL A 228 -2.41 7.51 -13.69
N GLN A 229 -2.49 8.85 -13.62
CA GLN A 229 -1.98 9.71 -14.69
C GLN A 229 -0.48 9.50 -14.92
N PHE A 230 0.31 9.40 -13.84
CA PHE A 230 1.75 9.17 -13.93
C PHE A 230 2.09 7.81 -14.56
N LEU A 231 1.42 6.73 -14.15
CA LEU A 231 1.63 5.39 -14.71
C LEU A 231 1.27 5.35 -16.19
N LEU A 232 0.14 5.94 -16.58
CA LEU A 232 -0.31 6.01 -17.97
C LEU A 232 0.64 6.81 -18.86
N GLN A 233 1.24 7.90 -18.33
CA GLN A 233 2.29 8.65 -19.03
C GLN A 233 3.55 7.80 -19.27
N ASN A 234 3.85 6.87 -18.38
CA ASN A 234 4.98 5.93 -18.50
C ASN A 234 4.60 4.61 -19.20
N LYS A 235 3.56 4.64 -20.07
CA LYS A 235 3.13 3.51 -20.90
C LYS A 235 2.66 2.28 -20.11
N ALA A 236 2.03 2.50 -18.94
CA ALA A 236 1.28 1.43 -18.29
C ALA A 236 0.18 0.88 -19.22
N ASP A 237 -0.01 -0.44 -19.22
CA ASP A 237 -1.06 -1.06 -20.01
C ASP A 237 -2.43 -0.78 -19.38
N VAL A 238 -3.24 -0.02 -20.13
CA VAL A 238 -4.59 0.40 -19.71
C VAL A 238 -5.58 -0.75 -19.72
N ASN A 239 -5.31 -1.78 -20.52
CA ASN A 239 -6.21 -2.90 -20.77
C ASN A 239 -5.70 -4.22 -20.19
N ALA A 240 -4.71 -4.16 -19.29
CA ALA A 240 -4.30 -5.32 -18.51
C ALA A 240 -5.52 -5.96 -17.84
N ILE A 241 -5.52 -7.28 -17.73
CA ILE A 241 -6.58 -8.04 -17.04
C ILE A 241 -5.95 -8.73 -15.84
N ASP A 242 -6.65 -8.71 -14.71
CA ASP A 242 -6.28 -9.52 -13.55
C ASP A 242 -6.80 -10.96 -13.68
N TYR A 243 -6.45 -11.81 -12.73
CA TYR A 243 -6.90 -13.20 -12.66
C TYR A 243 -8.44 -13.34 -12.65
N ASN A 244 -9.16 -12.33 -12.15
CA ASN A 244 -10.63 -12.32 -12.11
C ASN A 244 -11.26 -11.82 -13.42
N GLY A 245 -10.45 -11.51 -14.44
CA GLY A 245 -10.89 -10.90 -15.69
C GLY A 245 -11.32 -9.43 -15.53
N ALA A 246 -10.95 -8.79 -14.42
CA ALA A 246 -11.21 -7.39 -14.17
C ALA A 246 -10.13 -6.52 -14.84
N SER A 247 -10.56 -5.46 -15.52
CA SER A 247 -9.68 -4.41 -16.04
C SER A 247 -9.47 -3.29 -15.00
N PRO A 248 -8.44 -2.43 -15.14
CA PRO A 248 -8.20 -1.30 -14.22
C PRO A 248 -9.41 -0.38 -14.10
N LEU A 249 -10.13 -0.17 -15.22
CA LEU A 249 -11.39 0.57 -15.24
C LEU A 249 -12.44 -0.10 -14.35
N SER A 250 -12.63 -1.41 -14.45
CA SER A 250 -13.59 -2.12 -13.61
C SER A 250 -13.26 -2.05 -12.12
N CYS A 251 -11.97 -2.09 -11.74
CA CYS A 251 -11.54 -1.90 -10.35
C CYS A 251 -11.85 -0.48 -9.84
N SER A 252 -11.64 0.55 -10.67
CA SER A 252 -11.99 1.93 -10.31
C SER A 252 -13.50 2.10 -10.10
N LEU A 253 -14.33 1.44 -10.91
CA LEU A 253 -15.79 1.50 -10.79
C LEU A 253 -16.29 0.75 -9.56
N GLN A 254 -15.74 -0.42 -9.24
CA GLN A 254 -16.13 -1.18 -8.04
C GLN A 254 -15.84 -0.40 -6.75
N THR A 255 -14.71 0.31 -6.70
CA THR A 255 -14.28 1.07 -5.52
C THR A 255 -14.85 2.48 -5.42
N ALA A 256 -15.52 2.97 -6.47
CA ALA A 256 -16.03 4.34 -6.55
C ALA A 256 -16.98 4.71 -5.40
N ALA A 257 -17.89 3.80 -4.99
CA ALA A 257 -18.82 4.08 -3.90
C ALA A 257 -18.16 4.30 -2.54
N PHE A 258 -17.10 3.56 -2.25
CA PHE A 258 -16.44 3.63 -0.95
C PHE A 258 -15.49 4.83 -0.84
N LYS A 259 -15.06 5.40 -1.97
CA LYS A 259 -13.97 6.39 -2.04
C LYS A 259 -14.39 7.71 -2.71
N GLN A 260 -15.62 8.17 -2.49
CA GLN A 260 -16.15 9.42 -3.07
C GLN A 260 -15.23 10.63 -2.81
N GLN A 261 -14.62 10.71 -1.63
CA GLN A 261 -13.72 11.78 -1.24
C GLN A 261 -12.52 11.92 -2.19
N LEU A 262 -12.04 10.81 -2.76
CA LEU A 262 -10.88 10.73 -3.66
C LEU A 262 -11.18 11.09 -5.12
N ARG A 263 -12.40 11.58 -5.42
CA ARG A 263 -12.83 11.97 -6.77
C ARG A 263 -12.55 10.88 -7.83
N PRO A 264 -13.16 9.68 -7.69
CA PRO A 264 -12.94 8.56 -8.60
C PRO A 264 -13.32 8.86 -10.06
N HIS A 265 -14.22 9.83 -10.31
CA HIS A 265 -14.58 10.25 -11.68
C HIS A 265 -13.35 10.69 -12.52
N LEU A 266 -12.37 11.36 -11.91
CA LEU A 266 -11.14 11.77 -12.62
C LEU A 266 -10.28 10.57 -13.04
N THR A 267 -10.26 9.49 -12.23
CA THR A 267 -9.55 8.26 -12.59
C THR A 267 -10.23 7.55 -13.77
N VAL A 268 -11.57 7.47 -13.77
CA VAL A 268 -12.33 6.88 -14.88
C VAL A 268 -12.15 7.70 -16.16
N GLN A 269 -12.23 9.02 -16.06
CA GLN A 269 -12.02 9.94 -17.17
C GLN A 269 -10.64 9.76 -17.82
N THR A 270 -9.58 9.73 -16.99
CA THR A 270 -8.21 9.54 -17.49
C THR A 270 -8.02 8.19 -18.18
N LEU A 271 -8.49 7.10 -17.59
CA LEU A 271 -8.42 5.77 -18.20
C LEU A 271 -9.11 5.73 -19.58
N LEU A 272 -10.32 6.30 -19.69
CA LEU A 272 -11.05 6.35 -20.97
C LEU A 272 -10.36 7.24 -22.00
N ASN A 273 -9.68 8.31 -21.58
CA ASN A 273 -8.91 9.19 -22.46
C ASN A 273 -7.60 8.56 -22.94
N HIS A 274 -7.04 7.62 -22.18
CA HIS A 274 -5.90 6.81 -22.59
C HIS A 274 -6.30 5.55 -23.38
N GLY A 275 -7.59 5.32 -23.61
CA GLY A 275 -8.09 4.26 -24.50
C GLY A 275 -8.46 2.96 -23.81
N SER A 276 -8.82 3.02 -22.52
CA SER A 276 -9.37 1.87 -21.81
C SER A 276 -10.54 1.24 -22.57
N GLN A 277 -10.59 -0.08 -22.59
CA GLN A 277 -11.70 -0.83 -23.15
C GLN A 277 -12.96 -0.56 -22.35
N LYS A 278 -14.04 -0.29 -23.08
CA LYS A 278 -15.32 0.14 -22.50
C LYS A 278 -16.11 -1.11 -22.07
N ILE A 279 -16.69 -1.08 -20.87
CA ILE A 279 -17.43 -2.21 -20.30
C ILE A 279 -18.85 -2.27 -20.87
N TRP A 280 -19.25 -3.40 -21.43
CA TRP A 280 -20.53 -3.53 -22.15
C TRP A 280 -21.77 -3.16 -21.29
N PRO A 281 -22.78 -2.45 -21.84
CA PRO A 281 -23.98 -1.99 -21.12
C PRO A 281 -24.72 -3.04 -20.29
N MET A 282 -24.78 -4.29 -20.74
CA MET A 282 -25.47 -5.38 -20.01
C MET A 282 -24.69 -5.89 -18.79
N ALA A 283 -23.39 -5.60 -18.69
CA ALA A 283 -22.59 -5.92 -17.51
C ALA A 283 -22.79 -4.89 -16.37
N PHE A 284 -23.39 -3.74 -16.65
CA PHE A 284 -23.66 -2.71 -15.63
C PHE A 284 -24.69 -3.15 -14.59
N GLY A 285 -25.67 -3.96 -14.99
CA GLY A 285 -26.79 -4.36 -14.13
C GLY A 285 -26.43 -5.31 -12.98
N LYS A 286 -25.31 -6.04 -13.05
CA LYS A 286 -24.97 -7.08 -12.06
C LYS A 286 -24.08 -6.64 -10.91
N VAL A 287 -23.21 -5.65 -11.09
CA VAL A 287 -22.18 -5.29 -10.07
C VAL A 287 -21.92 -3.78 -9.99
N GLN A 288 -22.23 -3.01 -11.04
CA GLN A 288 -21.75 -1.63 -11.19
C GLN A 288 -22.80 -0.56 -10.89
N SER A 289 -24.10 -0.85 -11.01
CA SER A 289 -25.17 0.12 -10.74
C SER A 289 -25.15 0.64 -9.29
N HIS A 290 -25.02 -0.25 -8.29
CA HIS A 290 -24.97 0.16 -6.88
C HIS A 290 -23.75 1.03 -6.55
N SER A 291 -22.57 0.71 -7.11
CA SER A 291 -21.34 1.47 -6.81
C SER A 291 -21.30 2.82 -7.55
N CYS A 292 -21.70 2.84 -8.82
CA CYS A 292 -21.65 4.03 -9.68
C CYS A 292 -22.82 5.00 -9.45
N ALA A 293 -23.98 4.54 -8.99
CA ALA A 293 -25.13 5.42 -8.70
C ALA A 293 -24.80 6.47 -7.61
N SER A 294 -23.83 6.15 -6.75
CA SER A 294 -23.38 7.05 -5.70
C SER A 294 -22.53 8.24 -6.20
N VAL A 295 -22.04 8.19 -7.45
CA VAL A 295 -21.21 9.22 -8.11
C VAL A 295 -21.72 9.41 -9.57
N PRO A 296 -22.71 10.30 -9.80
CA PRO A 296 -23.34 10.46 -11.11
C PRO A 296 -22.40 10.96 -12.21
N GLU A 297 -21.30 11.64 -11.85
CA GLU A 297 -20.28 12.08 -12.80
C GLU A 297 -19.64 10.91 -13.54
N ILE A 298 -19.48 9.75 -12.86
CA ILE A 298 -18.96 8.53 -13.49
C ILE A 298 -19.93 8.01 -14.54
N ILE A 299 -21.23 8.03 -14.23
CA ILE A 299 -22.28 7.61 -15.17
C ILE A 299 -22.25 8.53 -16.39
N GLU A 300 -22.16 9.85 -16.17
CA GLU A 300 -22.07 10.83 -17.24
C GLU A 300 -20.89 10.53 -18.17
N ILE A 301 -19.69 10.40 -17.61
CA ILE A 301 -18.44 10.11 -18.35
C ILE A 301 -18.57 8.82 -19.18
N LEU A 302 -19.13 7.77 -18.58
CA LEU A 302 -19.30 6.48 -19.25
C LEU A 302 -20.29 6.58 -20.40
N PHE A 303 -21.47 7.15 -20.19
CA PHE A 303 -22.49 7.35 -21.24
C PHE A 303 -21.95 8.22 -22.37
N ASN A 304 -21.18 9.23 -22.01
CA ASN A 304 -20.51 10.13 -22.94
C ASN A 304 -19.42 9.45 -23.78
N SER A 305 -18.88 8.33 -23.33
CA SER A 305 -17.93 7.52 -24.09
C SER A 305 -18.59 6.64 -25.17
N TYR A 306 -19.90 6.38 -25.08
CA TYR A 306 -20.64 5.50 -25.98
C TYR A 306 -21.40 6.27 -27.07
N SER A 307 -21.46 5.70 -28.27
CA SER A 307 -22.24 6.27 -29.38
C SER A 307 -23.75 6.06 -29.19
N GLN A 308 -24.15 4.89 -28.71
CA GLN A 308 -25.54 4.50 -28.46
C GLN A 308 -25.57 3.63 -27.21
N VAL A 309 -26.43 3.95 -26.25
CA VAL A 309 -26.71 3.11 -25.08
C VAL A 309 -28.23 3.04 -24.93
N PRO A 310 -28.86 1.86 -25.02
CA PRO A 310 -30.27 1.73 -24.70
C PRO A 310 -30.44 1.88 -23.19
N ILE A 311 -31.20 2.89 -22.76
CA ILE A 311 -31.60 3.07 -21.36
C ILE A 311 -32.86 2.23 -21.17
N SER A 312 -32.77 1.15 -20.39
CA SER A 312 -33.93 0.30 -20.03
C SER A 312 -34.52 0.71 -18.68
N GLU A 313 -35.82 0.42 -18.46
CA GLU A 313 -36.48 0.68 -17.16
C GLU A 313 -35.80 -0.06 -15.98
N GLN A 314 -35.07 -1.13 -16.25
CA GLN A 314 -34.24 -1.85 -15.26
C GLN A 314 -33.22 -0.95 -14.57
N TRP A 315 -32.81 0.16 -15.20
CA TRP A 315 -31.93 1.15 -14.58
C TRP A 315 -32.60 1.92 -13.45
N ARG A 316 -33.91 2.16 -13.54
CA ARG A 316 -34.68 2.83 -12.49
C ARG A 316 -34.73 1.97 -11.22
N GLU A 317 -34.88 0.66 -11.39
CA GLU A 317 -34.89 -0.32 -10.30
C GLU A 317 -33.50 -0.53 -9.68
N ALA A 318 -32.44 -0.32 -10.46
CA ALA A 318 -31.06 -0.51 -10.01
C ALA A 318 -30.47 0.67 -9.22
N ILE A 319 -31.19 1.80 -9.11
CA ILE A 319 -30.77 2.95 -8.31
C ILE A 319 -31.20 2.72 -6.85
N PRO A 320 -30.26 2.63 -5.89
CA PRO A 320 -30.61 2.46 -4.47
C PRO A 320 -31.57 3.55 -3.97
N GLU A 321 -32.62 3.16 -3.25
CA GLU A 321 -33.58 4.08 -2.61
C GLU A 321 -32.90 5.06 -1.63
N GLU A 322 -31.73 4.73 -1.11
CA GLU A 322 -30.91 5.59 -0.24
C GLU A 322 -30.49 6.91 -0.92
N ILE A 323 -30.29 6.90 -2.25
CA ILE A 323 -30.00 8.12 -3.03
C ILE A 323 -31.21 9.05 -3.03
N PHE A 324 -32.42 8.48 -3.02
CA PHE A 324 -33.67 9.24 -2.95
C PHE A 324 -33.95 9.82 -1.55
N GLN A 325 -33.46 9.18 -0.48
CA GLN A 325 -33.74 9.62 0.90
C GLN A 325 -32.76 10.68 1.45
N VAL A 326 -31.48 10.68 1.05
CA VAL A 326 -30.42 11.46 1.73
C VAL A 326 -30.30 12.92 1.24
N GLY A 327 -31.25 13.45 0.46
CA GLY A 327 -31.17 14.83 -0.06
C GLY A 327 -30.06 15.09 -1.10
N LYS A 328 -29.19 14.10 -1.38
CA LYS A 328 -28.25 14.08 -2.52
C LYS A 328 -28.97 14.12 -3.87
N LEU A 329 -30.21 13.62 -3.93
CA LEU A 329 -31.07 13.72 -5.11
C LEU A 329 -31.22 15.16 -5.60
N TRP A 330 -31.37 16.14 -4.69
CA TRP A 330 -31.56 17.55 -5.08
C TRP A 330 -30.34 18.16 -5.78
N MET A 331 -29.12 17.65 -5.52
CA MET A 331 -27.89 18.14 -6.16
C MET A 331 -27.72 17.60 -7.59
N HIS A 332 -28.28 16.43 -7.89
CA HIS A 332 -28.11 15.76 -9.19
C HIS A 332 -29.43 15.47 -9.92
N LEU A 333 -30.54 16.03 -9.43
CA LEU A 333 -31.86 15.97 -10.06
C LEU A 333 -31.82 16.34 -11.56
N PRO A 334 -31.16 17.45 -11.99
CA PRO A 334 -31.11 17.80 -13.41
C PRO A 334 -30.37 16.76 -14.26
N PHE A 335 -29.37 16.08 -13.69
CA PHE A 335 -28.68 14.98 -14.37
C PHE A 335 -29.62 13.80 -14.60
N TYR A 336 -30.32 13.35 -13.56
CA TYR A 336 -31.22 12.19 -13.66
C TYR A 336 -32.45 12.48 -14.53
N GLU A 337 -33.00 13.68 -14.47
CA GLU A 337 -34.08 14.10 -15.39
C GLU A 337 -33.61 14.06 -16.84
N SER A 338 -32.44 14.65 -17.14
CA SER A 338 -31.85 14.61 -18.49
C SER A 338 -31.54 13.17 -18.93
N PHE A 339 -31.07 12.33 -18.00
CA PHE A 339 -30.78 10.92 -18.24
C PHE A 339 -32.03 10.13 -18.63
N PHE A 340 -33.15 10.30 -17.93
CA PHE A 340 -34.39 9.59 -18.27
C PHE A 340 -35.01 10.12 -19.57
N MET A 341 -34.87 11.41 -19.88
CA MET A 341 -35.34 11.98 -21.16
C MET A 341 -34.62 11.40 -22.39
N LEU A 342 -33.38 10.92 -22.21
CA LEU A 342 -32.61 10.26 -23.27
C LEU A 342 -33.09 8.84 -23.61
N SER A 343 -33.89 8.20 -22.75
CA SER A 343 -34.40 6.84 -23.00
C SER A 343 -35.25 6.74 -24.28
N CYS A 344 -35.81 7.86 -24.72
CA CYS A 344 -36.75 7.94 -25.83
C CYS A 344 -36.28 8.88 -26.97
N THR A 345 -35.04 9.38 -26.95
CA THR A 345 -34.57 10.39 -27.91
C THR A 345 -33.19 10.09 -28.51
N PRO A 346 -32.94 10.41 -29.80
CA PRO A 346 -31.61 10.32 -30.39
C PRO A 346 -30.71 11.44 -29.85
N ARG A 347 -29.47 11.09 -29.51
CA ARG A 347 -28.43 12.04 -29.04
C ARG A 347 -28.12 13.12 -30.08
N CYS A 348 -27.76 14.32 -29.61
CA CYS A 348 -27.38 15.43 -30.48
C CYS A 348 -26.22 15.10 -31.44
N LEU A 349 -26.19 15.77 -32.60
CA LEU A 349 -25.09 15.66 -33.59
C LEU A 349 -23.72 15.91 -32.95
N GLN A 350 -23.64 16.86 -32.01
CA GLN A 350 -22.41 17.18 -31.26
C GLN A 350 -21.84 15.96 -30.52
N HIS A 351 -22.70 15.16 -29.90
CA HIS A 351 -22.30 13.91 -29.23
C HIS A 351 -21.75 12.89 -30.22
N LEU A 352 -22.43 12.70 -31.35
CA LEU A 352 -21.99 11.80 -32.41
C LEU A 352 -20.63 12.24 -32.98
N CYS A 353 -20.42 13.54 -33.17
CA CYS A 353 -19.14 14.12 -33.57
C CYS A 353 -18.04 13.80 -32.55
N ARG A 354 -18.29 13.98 -31.24
CA ARG A 354 -17.34 13.59 -30.20
C ARG A 354 -16.98 12.11 -30.28
N CYS A 355 -17.97 11.22 -30.39
CA CYS A 355 -17.72 9.79 -30.49
C CYS A 355 -16.88 9.44 -31.73
N ALA A 356 -17.17 10.06 -32.87
CA ALA A 356 -16.39 9.88 -34.10
C ALA A 356 -14.94 10.34 -33.94
N ILE A 357 -14.73 11.53 -33.34
CA ILE A 357 -13.40 12.09 -33.07
C ILE A 357 -12.61 11.17 -32.13
N ARG A 358 -13.21 10.73 -31.02
CA ARG A 358 -12.58 9.82 -30.08
C ARG A 358 -12.27 8.45 -30.71
N LYS A 359 -13.15 7.96 -31.58
CA LYS A 359 -12.92 6.72 -32.35
C LYS A 359 -11.73 6.86 -33.31
N LYS A 360 -11.50 8.05 -33.87
CA LYS A 360 -10.34 8.34 -34.73
C LYS A 360 -9.04 8.47 -33.95
N PHE A 361 -9.05 9.14 -32.80
CA PHE A 361 -7.85 9.37 -32.00
C PHE A 361 -7.49 8.19 -31.06
N GLY A 362 -8.44 7.32 -30.73
CA GLY A 362 -8.21 6.12 -29.92
C GLY A 362 -7.64 6.47 -28.54
N GLY A 363 -6.63 5.73 -28.08
CA GLY A 363 -5.96 5.98 -26.80
C GLY A 363 -5.10 7.24 -26.73
N LYS A 364 -4.97 7.98 -27.83
CA LYS A 364 -4.19 9.22 -27.91
C LYS A 364 -5.02 10.47 -27.68
N CYS A 365 -6.29 10.33 -27.27
CA CYS A 365 -7.19 11.45 -27.00
C CYS A 365 -6.57 12.47 -26.03
N HIS A 366 -5.94 11.99 -24.96
CA HIS A 366 -5.30 12.86 -23.95
C HIS A 366 -4.20 13.79 -24.52
N TYR A 367 -3.46 13.35 -25.54
CA TYR A 367 -2.36 14.12 -26.14
C TYR A 367 -2.81 14.95 -27.35
N LEU A 368 -3.71 14.40 -28.18
CA LEU A 368 -4.09 15.02 -29.45
C LEU A 368 -5.18 16.09 -29.30
N ILE A 369 -6.11 15.95 -28.35
CA ILE A 369 -7.20 16.91 -28.17
C ILE A 369 -6.69 18.30 -27.76
N PRO A 370 -5.74 18.44 -26.81
CA PRO A 370 -5.19 19.76 -26.46
C PRO A 370 -4.47 20.47 -27.60
N LEU A 371 -4.00 19.72 -28.62
CA LEU A 371 -3.32 20.28 -29.80
C LEU A 371 -4.30 20.82 -30.85
N LEU A 372 -5.60 20.53 -30.72
CA LEU A 372 -6.60 21.01 -31.67
C LEU A 372 -6.85 22.52 -31.47
N PRO A 373 -6.95 23.31 -32.57
CA PRO A 373 -7.27 24.73 -32.52
C PRO A 373 -8.77 24.95 -32.26
N VAL A 374 -9.27 24.43 -31.14
CA VAL A 374 -10.66 24.57 -30.69
C VAL A 374 -10.70 25.22 -29.30
N PRO A 375 -11.78 25.95 -28.97
CA PRO A 375 -11.94 26.56 -27.63
C PRO A 375 -11.83 25.52 -26.52
N LYS A 376 -11.27 25.93 -25.37
CA LYS A 376 -11.16 25.11 -24.14
C LYS A 376 -12.45 24.35 -23.76
N PRO A 377 -13.66 24.95 -23.77
CA PRO A 377 -14.88 24.21 -23.42
C PRO A 377 -15.14 23.02 -24.37
N LEU A 378 -14.83 23.16 -25.66
CA LEU A 378 -14.93 22.06 -26.63
C LEU A 378 -13.86 20.99 -26.39
N GLN A 379 -12.65 21.38 -25.98
CA GLN A 379 -11.60 20.42 -25.60
C GLN A 379 -12.05 19.58 -24.40
N ASN A 380 -12.59 20.24 -23.38
CA ASN A 380 -13.11 19.63 -22.15
C ASN A 380 -14.26 18.66 -22.44
N TYR A 381 -15.20 19.07 -23.31
CA TYR A 381 -16.28 18.22 -23.80
C TYR A 381 -15.76 16.95 -24.50
N LEU A 382 -14.73 17.09 -25.35
CA LEU A 382 -14.08 15.95 -26.03
C LEU A 382 -13.32 15.04 -25.05
N LEU A 383 -12.77 15.60 -23.96
CA LEU A 383 -12.07 14.90 -22.88
C LEU A 383 -12.99 14.29 -21.82
N LEU A 384 -14.30 14.31 -22.03
CA LEU A 384 -15.32 13.75 -21.13
C LEU A 384 -15.33 14.44 -19.75
N GLU A 385 -15.13 15.75 -19.67
CA GLU A 385 -15.42 16.45 -18.41
C GLU A 385 -16.92 16.41 -18.10
N PRO A 386 -17.32 16.11 -16.84
CA PRO A 386 -18.73 16.08 -16.46
C PRO A 386 -19.29 17.50 -16.35
N GLU A 387 -20.40 17.76 -17.03
CA GLU A 387 -21.13 19.04 -16.99
C GLU A 387 -22.36 18.96 -16.06
N GLY A 388 -22.74 17.76 -15.61
CA GLY A 388 -23.93 17.50 -14.81
C GLY A 388 -25.23 17.43 -15.63
N ILE A 389 -25.12 17.48 -16.95
CA ILE A 389 -26.25 17.42 -17.89
C ILE A 389 -25.81 16.57 -19.08
N LEU A 390 -26.69 15.66 -19.53
CA LEU A 390 -26.47 14.89 -20.76
C LEU A 390 -27.20 15.56 -21.92
N LEU A 391 -26.43 16.08 -22.87
CA LEU A 391 -26.91 16.61 -24.16
C LEU A 391 -27.11 15.49 -25.21
#